data_AF-A0A259JCJ7-F1
#
_entry.id   AF-A0A259JCJ7-F1
#
_cell.length_a   1.000
_cell.length_b   1.000
_cell.length_c   1.000
_cell.angle_alpha   90.00
_cell.angle_beta   90.00
_cell.angle_gamma   90.00
#
_symmetry.space_group_name_H-M   'P 1'
#
loop_
_entity.id
_entity.type
_entity.pdbx_description
1 polymer ?
#
loop_
_entity_poly.entity_id
_entity_poly.type
_entity_poly.pdbx_seq_one_letter_code
_entity_poly.pdbx_strand_id
1 'polypeptide(L)' 'DPTKPLPEFWPWFEAMAPQPLMVIHGQLSDVLSAATLEAMADRHRGMEVYTVEGQGHAPLLWDKASHRVIGTFLDRADP' A
#
# COMPACT_ATOMS: atom_id res chain seq x y z
N ASP A 1 -8.65 -3.16 -26.40
CA ASP A 1 -8.95 -1.80 -26.85
C ASP A 1 -8.43 -0.84 -25.78
N PRO A 2 -7.38 -0.07 -26.06
CA PRO A 2 -6.79 0.87 -25.09
C PRO A 2 -7.71 2.04 -24.73
N THR A 3 -8.83 2.21 -25.45
CA THR A 3 -9.84 3.23 -25.15
C THR A 3 -10.90 2.75 -24.16
N LYS A 4 -10.95 1.45 -23.87
CA LYS A 4 -11.87 0.90 -22.88
C LYS A 4 -11.31 1.19 -21.48
N PRO A 5 -12.11 1.78 -20.56
CA PRO A 5 -11.67 1.98 -19.18
C PRO A 5 -11.29 0.63 -18.56
N LEU A 6 -10.23 0.64 -17.76
CA LEU A 6 -9.86 -0.52 -16.96
C LEU A 6 -11.00 -0.82 -15.97
N PRO A 7 -11.27 -2.10 -15.68
CA PRO A 7 -12.20 -2.44 -14.62
C PRO A 7 -11.67 -1.91 -13.27
N GLU A 8 -12.58 -1.52 -12.40
CA GLU A 8 -12.24 -1.20 -11.01
C GLU A 8 -11.72 -2.45 -10.30
N PHE A 9 -10.56 -2.35 -9.64
CA PHE A 9 -9.93 -3.51 -8.99
C PHE A 9 -10.37 -3.72 -7.52
N TRP A 10 -11.34 -2.95 -7.02
CA TRP A 10 -11.80 -3.02 -5.63
C TRP A 10 -12.25 -4.41 -5.16
N PRO A 11 -13.02 -5.20 -5.93
CA PRO A 11 -13.43 -6.54 -5.49
C PRO A 11 -12.24 -7.46 -5.17
N TRP A 12 -11.13 -7.33 -5.90
CA TRP A 12 -9.92 -8.11 -5.67
C TRP A 12 -9.14 -7.60 -4.47
N PHE A 13 -9.11 -6.27 -4.27
CA PHE A 13 -8.49 -5.68 -3.08
C PHE A 13 -9.24 -6.08 -1.81
N GLU A 14 -10.57 -6.00 -1.81
CA GLU A 14 -11.42 -6.39 -0.67
C GLU A 14 -11.32 -7.90 -0.36
N ALA A 15 -11.05 -8.74 -1.35
CA ALA A 15 -10.80 -10.17 -1.13
C ALA A 15 -9.54 -10.44 -0.28
N MET A 16 -8.61 -9.47 -0.16
CA MET A 16 -7.44 -9.58 0.71
C MET A 16 -7.74 -9.28 2.18
N ALA A 17 -8.93 -8.78 2.52
CA ALA A 17 -9.32 -8.38 3.88
C ALA A 17 -8.99 -9.39 5.01
N PRO A 18 -9.02 -10.73 4.80
CA PRO A 18 -8.62 -11.68 5.84
C PRO A 18 -7.12 -11.70 6.17
N GLN A 19 -6.27 -11.11 5.34
CA GLN A 19 -4.81 -11.13 5.48
C GLN A 19 -4.30 -9.81 6.08
N PRO A 20 -3.24 -9.82 6.91
CA PRO A 20 -2.54 -8.59 7.26
C PRO A 20 -2.05 -7.86 5.99
N LEU A 21 -2.26 -6.55 5.90
CA LEU A 21 -1.88 -5.77 4.74
C LEU A 21 -1.15 -4.50 5.15
N MET A 22 -0.01 -4.23 4.49
CA MET A 22 0.75 -3.00 4.62
C MET A 22 0.97 -2.37 3.25
N VAL A 23 0.73 -1.07 3.15
CA VAL A 23 1.07 -0.27 1.96
C VAL A 23 2.30 0.57 2.26
N ILE A 24 3.31 0.47 1.39
CA ILE A 24 4.47 1.36 1.40
C ILE A 24 4.25 2.41 0.32
N HIS A 25 4.09 3.66 0.74
CA HIS A 25 3.68 4.76 -0.12
C HIS A 25 4.77 5.82 -0.23
N GLY A 26 5.07 6.30 -1.43
CA GLY A 26 5.97 7.45 -1.60
C GLY A 26 5.20 8.74 -1.39
N GLN A 27 5.71 9.66 -0.56
CA GLN A 27 5.08 10.96 -0.32
C GLN A 27 4.80 11.75 -1.60
N LEU A 28 5.62 11.59 -2.63
CA LEU A 28 5.53 12.25 -3.93
C LEU A 28 4.94 11.35 -5.03
N SER A 29 4.21 10.30 -4.66
CA SER A 29 3.63 9.34 -5.60
C SER A 29 2.62 10.01 -6.54
N ASP A 30 2.81 9.80 -7.84
CA ASP A 30 1.92 10.21 -8.93
C ASP A 30 1.04 9.06 -9.45
N VAL A 31 1.33 7.81 -9.05
CA VAL A 31 0.56 6.62 -9.43
C VAL A 31 -0.52 6.27 -8.41
N LEU A 32 -0.15 6.15 -7.13
CA LEU A 32 -1.10 5.88 -6.04
C LEU A 32 -1.41 7.19 -5.31
N SER A 33 -2.61 7.72 -5.53
CA SER A 33 -3.05 8.99 -4.93
C SER A 33 -3.38 8.84 -3.44
N ALA A 34 -3.31 9.94 -2.68
CA ALA A 34 -3.73 9.97 -1.28
C ALA A 34 -5.21 9.58 -1.11
N ALA A 35 -6.09 10.06 -1.99
CA ALA A 35 -7.52 9.70 -1.96
C ALA A 35 -7.75 8.19 -2.21
N THR A 36 -6.97 7.57 -3.10
CA THR A 36 -7.03 6.12 -3.31
C THR A 36 -6.52 5.37 -2.08
N LEU A 37 -5.46 5.86 -1.43
CA LEU A 37 -4.90 5.26 -0.22
C LEU A 37 -5.88 5.32 0.96
N GLU A 38 -6.59 6.44 1.14
CA GLU A 38 -7.70 6.57 2.10
C GLU A 38 -8.82 5.57 1.79
N ALA A 39 -9.23 5.49 0.52
CA ALA A 39 -10.25 4.53 0.07
C ALA A 39 -9.83 3.06 0.30
N MET A 40 -8.54 2.73 0.19
CA MET A 40 -7.99 1.42 0.55
C MET A 40 -8.10 1.16 2.05
N ALA A 41 -7.76 2.15 2.89
CA ALA A 41 -7.82 2.05 4.35
C ALA A 41 -9.26 1.81 4.85
N ASP A 42 -10.24 2.46 4.23
CA ASP A 42 -11.66 2.27 4.54
C ASP A 42 -12.16 0.85 4.22
N ARG A 43 -11.59 0.21 3.19
CA ARG A 43 -11.98 -1.12 2.72
C ARG A 43 -11.26 -2.26 3.42
N HIS A 44 -10.05 -2.00 3.93
CA HIS A 44 -9.22 -3.01 4.59
C HIS A 44 -8.94 -2.61 6.04
N ARG A 45 -9.87 -2.95 6.94
CA ARG A 45 -9.72 -2.67 8.38
C ARG A 45 -8.42 -3.31 8.90
N GLY A 46 -7.56 -2.48 9.48
CA GLY A 46 -6.25 -2.92 9.98
C GLY A 46 -5.11 -2.83 8.95
N MET A 47 -5.37 -2.29 7.75
CA MET A 47 -4.31 -1.92 6.82
C MET A 47 -3.37 -0.91 7.47
N GLU A 48 -2.08 -1.20 7.42
CA GLU A 48 -1.02 -0.29 7.85
C GLU A 48 -0.48 0.49 6.65
N VAL A 49 -0.10 1.75 6.87
CA VAL A 49 0.51 2.60 5.83
C VAL A 49 1.83 3.14 6.35
N TYR A 50 2.87 2.96 5.55
CA TYR A 50 4.17 3.60 5.78
C TYR A 50 4.51 4.52 4.62
N THR A 51 4.52 5.83 4.89
CA THR A 51 4.87 6.84 3.90
C THR A 51 6.38 7.14 3.95
N VAL A 52 7.05 7.02 2.80
CA VAL A 52 8.47 7.33 2.63
C VAL A 52 8.62 8.76 2.10
N GLU A 53 9.19 9.63 2.93
CA GLU A 53 9.40 11.04 2.60
C GLU A 53 10.34 11.22 1.40
N GLY A 54 10.02 12.20 0.56
CA GLY A 54 10.86 12.57 -0.60
C GLY A 54 10.92 11.55 -1.73
N GLN A 55 10.16 10.45 -1.67
CA GLN A 55 10.12 9.42 -2.73
C GLN A 55 8.77 9.39 -3.45
N GLY A 56 8.79 9.07 -4.75
CA GLY A 56 7.61 8.91 -5.61
C GLY A 56 7.25 7.44 -5.86
N HIS A 57 6.72 7.11 -7.04
CA HIS A 57 6.46 5.72 -7.43
C HIS A 57 7.75 5.01 -7.92
N ALA A 58 8.20 3.92 -7.30
CA ALA A 58 7.86 3.42 -5.97
C ALA A 58 9.02 3.68 -4.99
N PRO A 59 8.76 3.72 -3.67
CA PRO A 59 9.84 3.80 -2.69
C PRO A 59 10.89 2.70 -2.91
N LEU A 60 12.17 3.07 -2.88
CA LEU A 60 13.31 2.21 -3.25
C LEU A 60 13.62 1.12 -2.23
N LEU A 61 13.16 1.29 -0.98
CA LEU A 61 13.44 0.38 0.14
C LEU A 61 14.95 0.16 0.35
N TRP A 62 15.79 1.17 0.14
CA TRP A 62 17.24 1.06 0.38
C TRP A 62 17.65 1.45 1.80
N ASP A 63 16.79 2.18 2.50
CA ASP A 63 17.07 2.67 3.83
C ASP A 63 16.70 1.64 4.90
N LYS A 64 17.43 1.69 6.02
CA LYS A 64 17.20 0.79 7.15
C LYS A 64 15.87 1.04 7.86
N ALA A 65 15.24 2.21 7.70
CA ALA A 65 13.98 2.49 8.37
C ALA A 65 12.84 1.71 7.70
N SER A 66 12.74 1.76 6.37
CA SER A 66 11.83 0.93 5.57
C SER A 66 11.98 -0.55 5.92
N HIS A 67 13.21 -1.08 5.96
CA HIS A 67 13.44 -2.48 6.32
C HIS A 67 12.93 -2.84 7.72
N ARG A 68 13.16 -1.97 8.72
CA ARG A 68 12.70 -2.22 10.08
C ARG A 68 11.19 -2.25 10.19
N VAL A 69 10.50 -1.30 9.55
CA VAL A 69 9.04 -1.24 9.58
C VAL A 69 8.44 -2.47 8.92
N ILE A 70 8.93 -2.85 7.74
CA ILE A 70 8.49 -4.07 7.04
C ILE A 70 8.77 -5.31 7.88
N GLY A 71 9.97 -5.45 8.45
CA GLY A 71 10.31 -6.60 9.31
C GLY A 71 9.37 -6.72 10.51
N THR A 72 9.10 -5.60 11.19
CA THR A 72 8.17 -5.58 12.34
C THR A 72 6.74 -5.95 11.93
N PHE A 73 6.30 -5.52 10.74
CA PHE A 73 5.02 -5.93 10.20
C PHE A 73 4.97 -7.44 9.92
N LEU A 74 6.00 -7.99 9.29
CA LEU A 74 6.08 -9.42 8.97
C LEU A 74 6.09 -10.29 10.23
N ASP A 75 6.84 -9.92 11.26
CA ASP A 75 6.88 -10.63 12.55
C ASP A 75 5.49 -10.72 13.23
N ARG A 76 4.61 -9.75 12.97
CA ARG A 76 3.22 -9.76 13.47
C ARG A 76 2.25 -10.50 12.54
N ALA A 77 2.53 -10.46 11.24
CA ALA A 77 1.65 -10.99 10.20
C ALA A 77 1.76 -12.51 10.05
N ASP A 78 2.93 -13.08 10.33
CA ASP A 78 3.23 -14.51 10.29
C ASP A 78 4.01 -14.94 11.55
N PRO A 79 3.31 -15.11 12.69
CA PRO A 79 3.94 -15.37 13.99
C PRO A 79 4.49 -16.80 14.16
#